data_AF-A0A1Y4WKE4-F1
#
_entry.id   AF-A0A1Y4WKE4-F1
#
_cell.length_a   1.000
_cell.length_b   1.000
_cell.length_c   1.000
_cell.angle_alpha   90.00
_cell.angle_beta   90.00
_cell.angle_gamma   90.00
#
_symmetry.space_group_name_H-M   'P 1'
#
loop_
_entity.id
_entity.type
_entity.pdbx_description
1 polymer ?
#
loop_
_entity_poly.entity_id
_entity_poly.type
_entity_poly.pdbx_seq_one_letter_code
_entity_poly.pdbx_strand_id
1 'polypeptide(L)'
;METIELSGRTGQEVYEELKHRLEGMGYLPDEYFLLDDVWEDGKVVPRDADLFCTTDYGASEGIYLDVRLKWYGEDGKPVIKTFATGKTLGESGSDMDRMFLISSAITKAFHGEHGAYARFQRLEDGTEADGAVLHLSPKEKRVLMDALVEQRMRQEAQMTNTEQLLRRMAGSITAYMDEVGARPLHMSTEDRAVLAVRDGELYAFSSLALQVTKPEERCSLLVESAGRPGAVGRRMAKLMLGAKTPYPEDVWLDACKRAVDTGDLQRVQMMLDRTMDKVDAPSPSLPGEVLQYAYLQNPAMGSELIRRAAPEQVAAAPSKLLCAAAYARDLPMLTELLQKGLQPGDHAAPLLLPLLTAYDGQRVAHLLKDSLRVRPEDYDAMNVCLREHASAAAEALLGQGMKLDGYLAWAAERGTMLDNRAREILEELKLQQDQAHSVQQQGSGPVLGGMSL
;
A
#
# COMPACT_ATOMS: atom_id res chain seq x y z
N MET A 1 -4.32 -29.79 16.87
CA MET A 1 -4.21 -29.44 18.31
C MET A 1 -4.62 -30.70 19.09
N GLU A 2 -3.82 -31.16 20.04
CA GLU A 2 -4.14 -32.39 20.81
C GLU A 2 -5.31 -32.13 21.78
N THR A 3 -6.27 -33.05 21.86
CA THR A 3 -7.43 -32.95 22.77
C THR A 3 -7.04 -33.19 24.22
N ILE A 4 -7.67 -32.50 25.18
CA ILE A 4 -7.48 -32.75 26.61
C ILE A 4 -8.16 -34.08 26.95
N GLU A 5 -7.39 -35.05 27.45
CA GLU A 5 -7.94 -36.31 27.94
C GLU A 5 -8.54 -36.13 29.34
N LEU A 6 -9.83 -36.49 29.49
CA LEU A 6 -10.55 -36.46 30.77
C LEU A 6 -10.29 -37.71 31.63
N SER A 7 -10.01 -38.86 30.99
CA SER A 7 -10.04 -40.15 31.68
C SER A 7 -8.85 -40.37 32.60
N GLY A 8 -9.12 -40.68 33.88
CA GLY A 8 -8.10 -41.15 34.82
C GLY A 8 -7.20 -40.05 35.41
N ARG A 9 -7.52 -38.78 35.13
CA ARG A 9 -6.84 -37.60 35.68
C ARG A 9 -7.67 -36.93 36.77
N THR A 10 -7.00 -36.21 37.66
CA THR A 10 -7.71 -35.42 38.69
C THR A 10 -8.40 -34.22 38.04
N GLY A 11 -9.54 -33.80 38.59
CA GLY A 11 -10.25 -32.62 38.11
C GLY A 11 -9.37 -31.37 38.12
N GLN A 12 -8.48 -31.26 39.11
CA GLN A 12 -7.51 -30.18 39.23
C GLN A 12 -6.47 -30.17 38.09
N GLU A 13 -5.90 -31.32 37.72
CA GLU A 13 -4.95 -31.40 36.59
C GLU A 13 -5.62 -31.04 35.26
N VAL A 14 -6.85 -31.50 35.05
CA VAL A 14 -7.64 -31.17 33.85
C VAL A 14 -7.96 -29.68 33.80
N TYR A 15 -8.31 -29.09 34.96
CA TYR A 15 -8.63 -27.68 35.09
C TYR A 15 -7.40 -26.78 34.82
N GLU A 16 -6.24 -27.08 35.41
CA GLU A 16 -5.02 -26.28 35.19
C GLU A 16 -4.54 -26.36 33.74
N GLU A 17 -4.65 -27.51 33.09
CA GLU A 17 -4.34 -27.62 31.67
C GLU A 17 -5.32 -26.81 30.80
N LEU A 18 -6.62 -26.88 31.09
CA LEU A 18 -7.63 -26.09 30.40
C LEU A 18 -7.36 -24.59 30.56
N LYS A 19 -7.13 -24.15 31.80
CA LYS A 19 -6.81 -22.76 32.12
C LYS A 19 -5.56 -22.29 31.39
N HIS A 20 -4.47 -23.06 31.42
CA HIS A 20 -3.23 -22.72 30.71
C HIS A 20 -3.44 -22.57 29.20
N ARG A 21 -4.23 -23.46 28.59
CA ARG A 21 -4.57 -23.37 27.16
C ARG A 21 -5.41 -22.14 26.84
N LEU A 22 -6.42 -21.84 27.66
CA LEU A 22 -7.26 -20.65 27.49
C LEU A 22 -6.44 -19.36 27.64
N GLU A 23 -5.55 -19.30 28.63
CA GLU A 23 -4.62 -18.19 28.82
C GLU A 23 -3.70 -18.01 27.60
N GLY A 24 -3.13 -19.10 27.08
CA GLY A 24 -2.28 -19.07 25.88
C GLY A 24 -3.00 -18.60 24.62
N MET A 25 -4.32 -18.81 24.53
CA MET A 25 -5.16 -18.32 23.43
C MET A 25 -5.75 -16.91 23.66
N GLY A 26 -5.59 -16.35 24.86
CA GLY A 26 -6.27 -15.10 25.24
C GLY A 26 -7.79 -15.25 25.46
N TYR A 27 -8.24 -16.48 25.70
CA TYR A 27 -9.64 -16.88 25.90
C TYR A 27 -9.96 -17.21 27.38
N LEU A 28 -9.24 -16.62 28.33
CA LEU A 28 -9.63 -16.67 29.73
C LEU A 28 -10.72 -15.62 30.01
N PRO A 29 -11.80 -15.95 30.74
CA PRO A 29 -12.73 -14.97 31.28
C PRO A 29 -11.97 -13.90 32.10
N ASP A 30 -12.37 -12.64 31.94
CA ASP A 30 -11.61 -11.49 32.46
C ASP A 30 -11.96 -11.07 33.89
N GLU A 31 -13.05 -11.58 34.48
CA GLU A 31 -13.34 -11.40 35.90
C GLU A 31 -12.77 -12.56 36.73
N TYR A 32 -13.24 -13.78 36.47
CA TYR A 32 -12.69 -14.99 37.09
C TYR A 32 -12.99 -16.23 36.24
N PHE A 33 -12.16 -17.25 36.45
CA PHE A 33 -12.43 -18.62 36.05
C PHE A 33 -12.01 -19.50 37.22
N LEU A 34 -12.95 -20.28 37.77
CA LEU A 34 -12.79 -21.02 39.02
C LEU A 34 -13.21 -22.48 38.85
N LEU A 35 -12.45 -23.38 39.48
CA LEU A 35 -12.80 -24.80 39.62
C LEU A 35 -13.89 -24.94 40.69
N ASP A 36 -14.86 -25.83 40.46
CA ASP A 36 -15.90 -26.11 41.46
C ASP A 36 -15.32 -26.94 42.62
N ASP A 37 -15.67 -26.57 43.87
CA ASP A 37 -15.20 -27.16 45.13
C ASP A 37 -15.28 -28.71 45.14
N VAL A 38 -16.21 -29.30 44.38
CA VAL A 38 -16.35 -30.75 44.28
C VAL A 38 -15.09 -31.42 43.71
N TRP A 39 -14.24 -30.69 42.98
CA TRP A 39 -13.07 -31.23 42.27
C TRP A 39 -11.71 -30.89 42.90
N GLU A 40 -11.66 -30.07 43.96
CA GLU A 40 -10.39 -29.63 44.58
C GLU A 40 -9.67 -30.76 45.36
N ASP A 41 -10.40 -31.72 45.93
CA ASP A 41 -9.84 -32.80 46.77
C ASP A 41 -9.28 -34.00 45.98
N GLY A 42 -8.60 -33.76 44.85
CA GLY A 42 -7.97 -34.82 44.05
C GLY A 42 -8.97 -35.84 43.46
N LYS A 43 -10.25 -35.46 43.31
CA LYS A 43 -11.27 -36.32 42.72
C LYS A 43 -10.95 -36.59 41.25
N VAL A 44 -11.00 -37.86 40.87
CA VAL A 44 -10.73 -38.30 39.50
C VAL A 44 -11.98 -38.13 38.63
N VAL A 45 -11.80 -37.59 37.42
CA VAL A 45 -12.89 -37.44 36.46
C VAL A 45 -13.31 -38.84 35.94
N PRO A 46 -14.62 -39.16 35.91
CA PRO A 46 -15.10 -40.44 35.38
C PRO A 46 -14.63 -40.68 33.93
N ARG A 47 -14.33 -41.94 33.59
CA ARG A 47 -13.73 -42.29 32.29
C ARG A 47 -14.63 -42.00 31.09
N ASP A 48 -15.93 -42.00 31.31
CA ASP A 48 -17.01 -41.77 30.34
C ASP A 48 -17.68 -40.39 30.52
N ALA A 49 -17.01 -39.48 31.24
CA ALA A 49 -17.47 -38.11 31.36
C ALA A 49 -17.31 -37.35 30.05
N ASP A 50 -18.40 -36.73 29.62
CA ASP A 50 -18.46 -35.76 28.54
C ASP A 50 -18.55 -34.34 29.12
N LEU A 51 -18.14 -33.34 28.35
CA LEU A 51 -18.11 -31.95 28.76
C LEU A 51 -19.00 -31.10 27.88
N PHE A 52 -19.75 -30.18 28.50
CA PHE A 52 -20.50 -29.17 27.77
C PHE A 52 -20.48 -27.84 28.52
N CYS A 53 -20.58 -26.77 27.74
CA CYS A 53 -20.56 -25.40 28.24
C CYS A 53 -21.94 -24.76 28.13
N THR A 54 -22.31 -23.93 29.10
CA THR A 54 -23.51 -23.09 29.08
C THR A 54 -23.09 -21.65 29.29
N THR A 55 -23.48 -20.76 28.37
CA THR A 55 -23.20 -19.33 28.45
C THR A 55 -24.53 -18.59 28.46
N ASP A 56 -24.76 -17.77 29.48
CA ASP A 56 -26.05 -17.06 29.64
C ASP A 56 -25.92 -15.79 30.50
N TYR A 57 -27.03 -15.04 30.60
CA TYR A 57 -27.21 -13.92 31.52
C TYR A 57 -27.72 -14.41 32.87
N GLY A 58 -26.92 -14.21 33.92
CA GLY A 58 -27.29 -14.48 35.30
C GLY A 58 -28.01 -13.29 35.91
N ALA A 59 -29.14 -13.53 36.60
CA ALA A 59 -29.97 -12.46 37.18
C ALA A 59 -29.23 -11.55 38.18
N SER A 60 -28.12 -12.02 38.76
CA SER A 60 -27.25 -11.26 39.69
C SER A 60 -25.76 -11.33 39.34
N GLU A 61 -25.40 -12.06 38.28
CA GLU A 61 -24.01 -12.43 37.97
C GLU A 61 -23.55 -11.94 36.60
N GLY A 62 -24.34 -11.15 35.88
CA GLY A 62 -23.96 -10.68 34.55
C GLY A 62 -23.79 -11.85 33.57
N ILE A 63 -22.83 -11.76 32.65
CA ILE A 63 -22.57 -12.82 31.67
C ILE A 63 -21.64 -13.87 32.27
N TYR A 64 -22.12 -15.11 32.36
CA TYR A 64 -21.39 -16.23 32.95
C TYR A 64 -21.22 -17.40 31.97
N LEU A 65 -20.26 -18.26 32.30
CA LEU A 65 -19.92 -19.49 31.60
C LEU A 65 -19.82 -20.63 32.60
N ASP A 66 -20.74 -21.58 32.52
CA ASP A 66 -20.67 -22.83 33.26
C ASP A 66 -20.10 -23.95 32.38
N VAL A 67 -19.02 -24.56 32.84
CA VAL A 67 -18.49 -25.80 32.29
C VAL A 67 -19.01 -26.94 33.13
N ARG A 68 -19.70 -27.90 32.52
CA ARG A 68 -20.32 -29.03 33.22
C ARG A 68 -19.84 -30.35 32.65
N LEU A 69 -19.65 -31.32 33.55
CA LEU A 69 -19.36 -32.71 33.21
C LEU A 69 -20.65 -33.54 33.31
N LYS A 70 -20.87 -34.39 32.30
CA LYS A 70 -21.98 -35.33 32.24
C LYS A 70 -21.46 -36.74 32.01
N TRP A 71 -21.86 -37.67 32.88
CA TRP A 71 -21.58 -39.10 32.71
C TRP A 71 -22.80 -39.93 33.12
N TYR A 72 -22.74 -41.25 32.92
CA TYR A 72 -23.82 -42.14 33.33
C TYR A 72 -23.37 -42.95 34.55
N GLY A 73 -24.20 -42.97 35.60
CA GLY A 73 -23.96 -43.80 36.78
C GLY A 73 -24.14 -45.29 36.46
N GLU A 74 -23.72 -46.15 37.40
CA GLU A 74 -23.93 -47.62 37.29
C GLU A 74 -25.44 -47.99 37.19
N ASP A 75 -26.33 -47.10 37.63
CA ASP A 75 -27.78 -47.23 37.52
C ASP A 75 -28.35 -46.72 36.18
N GLY A 76 -27.50 -46.31 35.24
CA GLY A 76 -27.86 -45.81 33.91
C GLY A 76 -28.44 -44.40 33.90
N LYS A 77 -28.45 -43.68 35.03
CA LYS A 77 -28.95 -42.30 35.10
C LYS A 77 -27.85 -41.29 34.76
N PRO A 78 -28.18 -40.22 34.02
CA PRO A 78 -27.21 -39.15 33.75
C PRO A 78 -26.94 -38.35 35.03
N VAL A 79 -25.66 -38.23 35.38
CA VAL A 79 -25.18 -37.34 36.43
C VAL A 79 -24.55 -36.13 35.76
N ILE A 80 -24.99 -34.93 36.13
CA ILE A 80 -24.43 -33.67 35.65
C ILE A 80 -23.87 -32.92 36.86
N LYS A 81 -22.60 -32.53 36.80
CA LYS A 81 -21.97 -31.69 37.81
C LYS A 81 -21.24 -30.53 37.17
N THR A 82 -21.27 -29.38 37.84
CA THR A 82 -20.44 -28.24 37.49
C THR A 82 -18.97 -28.63 37.69
N PHE A 83 -18.14 -28.19 36.76
CA PHE A 83 -16.70 -28.43 36.74
C PHE A 83 -15.94 -27.12 36.94
N ALA A 84 -16.30 -26.08 36.18
CA ALA A 84 -15.72 -24.75 36.35
C ALA A 84 -16.73 -23.67 36.00
N THR A 85 -16.59 -22.50 36.61
CA THR A 85 -17.42 -21.32 36.35
C THR A 85 -16.52 -20.14 35.97
N GLY A 86 -16.86 -19.49 34.87
CA GLY A 86 -16.24 -18.28 34.37
C GLY A 86 -17.20 -17.11 34.37
N LYS A 87 -16.67 -15.90 34.58
CA LYS A 87 -17.42 -14.65 34.48
C LYS A 87 -16.61 -13.57 33.78
N THR A 88 -17.31 -12.69 33.08
CA THR A 88 -16.73 -11.49 32.50
C THR A 88 -17.12 -10.22 33.25
N LEU A 89 -16.22 -9.23 33.23
CA LEU A 89 -16.44 -7.90 33.81
C LEU A 89 -17.49 -7.08 33.05
N GLY A 90 -17.69 -7.38 31.76
CA GLY A 90 -18.61 -6.65 30.89
C GLY A 90 -19.96 -7.35 30.71
N GLU A 91 -21.02 -6.58 30.46
CA GLU A 91 -22.38 -7.10 30.25
C GLU A 91 -22.92 -6.81 28.84
N SER A 92 -22.05 -6.39 27.92
CA SER A 92 -22.46 -6.01 26.56
C SER A 92 -22.69 -7.23 25.66
N GLY A 93 -23.35 -7.01 24.52
CA GLY A 93 -23.48 -8.05 23.49
C GLY A 93 -22.14 -8.57 22.97
N SER A 94 -21.11 -7.72 22.88
CA SER A 94 -19.76 -8.15 22.51
C SER A 94 -19.09 -9.01 23.58
N ASP A 95 -19.38 -8.77 24.87
CA ASP A 95 -18.88 -9.61 25.97
C ASP A 95 -19.57 -10.99 25.94
N MET A 96 -20.84 -11.03 25.55
CA MET A 96 -21.59 -12.27 25.31
C MET A 96 -20.98 -13.09 24.17
N ASP A 97 -20.71 -12.45 23.03
CA ASP A 97 -20.07 -13.10 21.89
C ASP A 97 -18.69 -13.64 22.26
N ARG A 98 -17.91 -12.86 23.02
CA ARG A 98 -16.61 -13.30 23.55
C ARG A 98 -16.77 -14.52 24.45
N MET A 99 -17.76 -14.54 25.34
CA MET A 99 -18.00 -15.67 26.22
C MET A 99 -18.43 -16.94 25.45
N PHE A 100 -19.21 -16.81 24.37
CA PHE A 100 -19.51 -17.92 23.46
C PHE A 100 -18.27 -18.43 22.71
N LEU A 101 -17.32 -17.56 22.36
CA LEU A 101 -16.04 -17.99 21.78
C LEU A 101 -15.21 -18.80 22.79
N ILE A 102 -15.18 -18.38 24.06
CA ILE A 102 -14.52 -19.13 25.14
C ILE A 102 -15.21 -20.50 25.31
N SER A 103 -16.54 -20.54 25.36
CA SER A 103 -17.34 -21.78 25.40
C SER A 103 -17.00 -22.74 24.25
N SER A 104 -16.89 -22.21 23.03
CA SER A 104 -16.48 -22.96 21.85
C SER A 104 -15.04 -23.46 21.96
N ALA A 105 -14.10 -22.63 22.44
CA ALA A 105 -12.70 -23.02 22.61
C ALA A 105 -12.54 -24.15 23.63
N ILE A 106 -13.28 -24.11 24.74
CA ILE A 106 -13.32 -25.18 25.73
C ILE A 106 -13.87 -26.46 25.10
N THR A 107 -15.02 -26.38 24.42
CA THR A 107 -15.64 -27.55 23.76
C THR A 107 -14.66 -28.20 22.77
N LYS A 108 -13.99 -27.39 21.94
CA LYS A 108 -12.95 -27.87 21.01
C LYS A 108 -11.72 -28.44 21.70
N ALA A 109 -11.36 -27.95 22.88
CA ALA A 109 -10.22 -28.48 23.62
C ALA A 109 -10.45 -29.93 24.06
N PHE A 110 -11.69 -30.32 24.35
CA PHE A 110 -12.04 -31.69 24.75
C PHE A 110 -12.50 -32.58 23.60
N HIS A 111 -13.23 -32.02 22.63
CA HIS A 111 -13.78 -32.79 21.51
C HIS A 111 -12.93 -32.74 20.25
N GLY A 112 -11.93 -31.88 20.15
CA GLY A 112 -11.13 -31.68 18.95
C GLY A 112 -11.88 -30.92 17.84
N GLU A 113 -11.14 -30.48 16.82
CA GLU A 113 -11.72 -29.81 15.64
C GLU A 113 -12.30 -30.84 14.67
N HIS A 114 -13.44 -31.41 15.01
CA HIS A 114 -14.17 -32.25 14.06
C HIS A 114 -14.93 -31.33 13.08
N GLY A 115 -14.37 -31.17 11.89
CA GLY A 115 -15.09 -30.63 10.75
C GLY A 115 -16.33 -31.49 10.48
N ALA A 116 -17.52 -30.86 10.56
CA ALA A 116 -18.83 -31.43 10.27
C ALA A 116 -19.33 -32.51 11.25
N TYR A 117 -20.13 -32.09 12.25
CA TYR A 117 -21.12 -32.96 12.88
C TYR A 117 -22.32 -33.14 11.93
N ALA A 118 -22.11 -33.84 10.82
CA ALA A 118 -23.17 -34.25 9.91
C ALA A 118 -23.07 -35.76 9.68
N ARG A 119 -24.12 -36.44 10.16
CA ARG A 119 -24.48 -37.84 9.96
C ARG A 119 -24.03 -38.40 8.59
N PHE A 120 -23.49 -39.63 8.63
CA PHE A 120 -23.22 -40.60 7.56
C PHE A 120 -21.79 -40.72 7.01
N GLN A 121 -21.25 -41.92 7.30
CA GLN A 121 -20.31 -42.74 6.51
C GLN A 121 -18.85 -42.30 6.39
N ARG A 122 -18.00 -43.20 6.94
CA ARG A 122 -16.61 -43.43 6.54
C ARG A 122 -16.47 -43.34 5.02
N LEU A 123 -15.61 -42.46 4.53
CA LEU A 123 -14.79 -42.74 3.37
C LEU A 123 -13.41 -42.12 3.57
N GLU A 124 -12.42 -42.89 3.15
CA GLU A 124 -11.00 -42.75 3.35
C GLU A 124 -10.40 -41.54 2.61
N ASP A 125 -9.24 -41.15 3.13
CA ASP A 125 -8.14 -40.41 2.50
C ASP A 125 -8.34 -38.98 1.98
N GLY A 126 -7.53 -38.10 2.56
CA GLY A 126 -6.72 -37.15 1.82
C GLY A 126 -7.44 -35.89 1.36
N THR A 127 -7.35 -34.83 2.15
CA THR A 127 -6.85 -33.52 1.68
C THR A 127 -6.80 -32.55 2.86
N GLU A 128 -5.60 -32.04 3.14
CA GLU A 128 -5.43 -30.79 3.88
C GLU A 128 -6.25 -29.71 3.15
N ALA A 129 -7.22 -29.11 3.84
CA ALA A 129 -7.95 -27.96 3.35
C ALA A 129 -7.69 -26.78 4.30
N ASP A 130 -6.58 -26.11 4.00
CA ASP A 130 -6.37 -24.71 4.32
C ASP A 130 -7.51 -23.86 3.72
N GLY A 131 -7.99 -22.87 4.47
CA GLY A 131 -9.01 -21.91 4.02
C GLY A 131 -10.38 -22.05 4.70
N ALA A 132 -10.56 -21.31 5.80
CA ALA A 132 -11.88 -20.96 6.30
C ALA A 132 -12.62 -20.12 5.25
N VAL A 133 -13.56 -20.73 4.52
CA VAL A 133 -14.47 -20.00 3.63
C VAL A 133 -15.54 -19.31 4.49
N LEU A 134 -15.22 -18.12 4.98
CA LEU A 134 -16.22 -17.17 5.48
C LEU A 134 -16.95 -16.57 4.26
N HIS A 135 -18.21 -16.94 4.05
CA HIS A 135 -19.09 -16.29 3.07
C HIS A 135 -19.48 -14.90 3.55
N LEU A 136 -18.54 -13.96 3.46
CA LEU A 136 -18.77 -12.55 3.75
C LEU A 136 -19.37 -11.86 2.52
N SER A 137 -20.41 -11.06 2.70
CA SER A 137 -20.87 -10.14 1.67
C SER A 137 -19.77 -9.12 1.33
N PRO A 138 -19.78 -8.49 0.13
CA PRO A 138 -18.76 -7.50 -0.25
C PRO A 138 -18.63 -6.33 0.73
N LYS A 139 -19.70 -5.99 1.47
CA LYS A 139 -19.69 -4.96 2.51
C LYS A 139 -19.01 -5.45 3.78
N GLU A 140 -19.31 -6.68 4.22
CA GLU A 140 -18.70 -7.27 5.41
C GLU A 140 -17.22 -7.57 5.19
N LYS A 141 -16.81 -7.99 3.98
CA LYS A 141 -15.38 -8.12 3.63
C LYS A 141 -14.63 -6.80 3.78
N ARG A 142 -15.25 -5.69 3.36
CA ARG A 142 -14.65 -4.36 3.47
C ARG A 142 -14.52 -3.93 4.92
N VAL A 143 -15.58 -4.08 5.70
CA VAL A 143 -15.57 -3.76 7.14
C VAL A 143 -14.53 -4.61 7.89
N LEU A 144 -14.42 -5.89 7.57
CA LEU A 144 -13.43 -6.78 8.18
C LEU A 144 -12.01 -6.43 7.76
N MET A 145 -11.77 -6.11 6.48
CA MET A 145 -10.47 -5.62 6.02
C MET A 145 -10.10 -4.30 6.67
N ASP A 146 -11.02 -3.35 6.74
CA ASP A 146 -10.79 -2.04 7.36
C ASP A 146 -10.50 -2.20 8.87
N ALA A 147 -11.22 -3.07 9.58
CA ALA A 147 -10.99 -3.38 10.98
C ALA A 147 -9.63 -4.08 11.21
N LEU A 148 -9.23 -5.01 10.33
CA LEU A 148 -7.93 -5.69 10.41
C LEU A 148 -6.77 -4.74 10.10
N VAL A 149 -6.94 -3.84 9.13
CA VAL A 149 -5.97 -2.78 8.83
C VAL A 149 -5.87 -1.82 10.00
N GLU A 150 -7.00 -1.39 10.57
CA GLU A 150 -7.02 -0.49 11.72
C GLU A 150 -6.40 -1.15 12.97
N GLN A 151 -6.66 -2.43 13.21
CA GLN A 151 -6.03 -3.19 14.29
C GLN A 151 -4.52 -3.33 14.08
N ARG A 152 -4.07 -3.63 12.86
CA ARG A 152 -2.64 -3.67 12.51
C ARG A 152 -1.99 -2.30 12.74
N MET A 153 -2.63 -1.22 12.30
CA MET A 153 -2.12 0.14 12.49
C MET A 153 -2.05 0.52 13.98
N ARG A 154 -3.03 0.10 14.80
CA ARG A 154 -2.99 0.29 16.26
C ARG A 154 -1.88 -0.52 16.92
N GLN A 155 -1.64 -1.77 16.49
CA GLN A 155 -0.54 -2.59 16.98
C GLN A 155 0.82 -2.01 16.59
N GLU A 156 1.00 -1.58 15.33
CA GLU A 156 2.22 -0.90 14.88
C GLU A 156 2.49 0.39 15.66
N ALA A 157 1.45 1.19 15.94
CA ALA A 157 1.59 2.39 16.76
C ALA A 157 1.98 2.06 18.22
N GLN A 158 1.40 1.02 18.82
CA GLN A 158 1.78 0.56 20.16
C GLN A 158 3.21 0.03 20.20
N MET A 159 3.61 -0.78 19.22
CA MET A 159 5.00 -1.27 19.09
C MET A 159 5.99 -0.11 18.91
N THR A 160 5.65 0.86 18.06
CA THR A 160 6.47 2.07 17.87
C THR A 160 6.61 2.86 19.17
N ASN A 161 5.54 3.00 19.95
CA ASN A 161 5.58 3.66 21.26
C ASN A 161 6.43 2.89 22.28
N THR A 162 6.38 1.55 22.28
CA THR A 162 7.25 0.73 23.12
C THR A 162 8.72 0.80 22.71
N GLU A 163 9.03 0.79 21.41
CA GLU A 163 10.40 1.01 20.91
C GLU A 163 10.91 2.40 21.29
N GLN A 164 10.08 3.44 21.15
CA GLN A 164 10.45 4.80 21.55
C GLN A 164 10.70 4.90 23.06
N LEU A 165 9.91 4.21 23.89
CA LEU A 165 10.11 4.16 25.33
C LEU A 165 11.44 3.47 25.68
N LEU A 166 11.74 2.33 25.06
CA LEU A 166 13.00 1.62 25.25
C LEU A 166 14.20 2.49 24.83
N ARG A 167 14.11 3.21 23.71
CA ARG A 167 15.13 4.19 23.28
C ARG A 167 15.33 5.31 24.27
N ARG A 168 14.25 5.84 24.88
CA ARG A 168 14.35 6.88 25.91
C ARG A 168 15.00 6.37 27.19
N MET A 169 14.75 5.10 27.54
CA MET A 169 15.29 4.49 28.76
C MET A 169 16.76 4.07 28.62
N ALA A 170 17.14 3.52 27.46
CA ALA A 170 18.46 2.96 27.25
C ALA A 170 19.37 3.78 26.30
N GLY A 171 18.88 4.89 25.74
CA GLY A 171 19.60 5.72 24.76
C GLY A 171 19.66 5.12 23.35
N SER A 172 19.91 3.82 23.23
CA SER A 172 19.84 3.03 21.99
C SER A 172 19.37 1.61 22.31
N ILE A 173 18.50 1.06 21.46
CA ILE A 173 18.06 -0.34 21.58
C ILE A 173 19.24 -1.26 21.27
N THR A 174 20.09 -0.91 20.28
CA THR A 174 21.27 -1.73 19.96
C THR A 174 22.28 -1.79 21.10
N ALA A 175 22.56 -0.67 21.78
CA ALA A 175 23.47 -0.64 22.93
C ALA A 175 22.93 -1.46 24.11
N TYR A 176 21.64 -1.34 24.42
CA TYR A 176 20.98 -2.15 25.45
C TYR A 176 21.08 -3.65 25.18
N MET A 177 20.91 -4.05 23.91
CA MET A 177 21.01 -5.47 23.53
C MET A 177 22.43 -6.02 23.65
N ASP A 178 23.44 -5.21 23.36
CA ASP A 178 24.84 -5.60 23.58
C ASP A 178 25.18 -5.71 25.09
N GLU A 179 24.57 -4.88 25.94
CA GLU A 179 24.75 -4.89 27.41
C GLU A 179 24.06 -6.06 28.12
N VAL A 180 22.81 -6.37 27.77
CA VAL A 180 22.00 -7.38 28.49
C VAL A 180 22.36 -8.82 28.09
N GLY A 181 23.10 -8.98 26.99
CA GLY A 181 23.52 -10.29 26.49
C GLY A 181 22.39 -11.02 25.77
N ALA A 182 22.70 -11.52 24.57
CA ALA A 182 21.73 -12.20 23.72
C ALA A 182 21.30 -13.55 24.32
N ARG A 183 20.11 -13.62 24.96
CA ARG A 183 19.24 -14.81 24.96
C ARG A 183 17.83 -14.54 25.52
N PRO A 184 16.74 -15.05 24.90
CA PRO A 184 16.63 -15.66 23.58
C PRO A 184 15.54 -15.01 22.70
N LEU A 185 15.98 -14.37 21.62
CA LEU A 185 15.42 -14.44 20.26
C LEU A 185 16.63 -14.16 19.36
N HIS A 186 17.00 -15.08 18.47
CA HIS A 186 18.13 -14.89 17.57
C HIS A 186 17.77 -13.80 16.56
N MET A 187 18.04 -12.54 16.90
CA MET A 187 17.83 -11.41 16.02
C MET A 187 18.85 -11.46 14.89
N SER A 188 18.36 -11.38 13.65
CA SER A 188 19.22 -11.52 12.48
C SER A 188 20.22 -10.35 12.39
N THR A 189 21.30 -10.54 11.64
CA THR A 189 22.25 -9.46 11.35
C THR A 189 21.57 -8.29 10.63
N GLU A 190 20.56 -8.57 9.80
CA GLU A 190 19.72 -7.55 9.16
C GLU A 190 18.94 -6.74 10.19
N ASP A 191 18.19 -7.40 11.08
CA ASP A 191 17.37 -6.72 12.10
C ASP A 191 18.24 -5.83 13.00
N ARG A 192 19.44 -6.30 13.37
CA ARG A 192 20.44 -5.48 14.09
C ARG A 192 20.87 -4.27 13.28
N ALA A 193 21.10 -4.43 11.98
CA ALA A 193 21.49 -3.34 11.11
C ALA A 193 20.35 -2.32 10.93
N VAL A 194 19.10 -2.77 10.80
CA VAL A 194 17.91 -1.90 10.76
C VAL A 194 17.80 -1.08 12.05
N LEU A 195 17.95 -1.72 13.21
CA LEU A 195 17.95 -1.01 14.50
C LEU A 195 19.09 0.01 14.58
N ALA A 196 20.30 -0.33 14.12
CA ALA A 196 21.43 0.59 14.09
C ALA A 196 21.14 1.82 13.18
N VAL A 197 20.47 1.63 12.04
CA VAL A 197 20.02 2.74 11.19
C VAL A 197 19.06 3.64 11.96
N ARG A 198 18.02 3.06 12.56
CA ARG A 198 17.00 3.81 13.31
C ARG A 198 17.59 4.53 14.53
N ASP A 199 18.60 3.96 15.17
CA ASP A 199 19.30 4.56 16.31
C ASP A 199 20.33 5.62 15.88
N GLY A 200 20.80 5.56 14.63
CA GLY A 200 21.85 6.46 14.14
C GLY A 200 23.27 6.02 14.43
N GLU A 201 23.45 4.76 14.79
CA GLU A 201 24.74 4.18 15.11
C GLU A 201 25.51 3.82 13.83
N LEU A 202 26.16 4.82 13.24
CA LEU A 202 26.87 4.67 11.96
C LEU A 202 27.95 3.58 12.00
N TYR A 203 28.70 3.49 13.10
CA TYR A 203 29.78 2.52 13.23
C TYR A 203 29.25 1.09 13.35
N ALA A 204 28.23 0.87 14.19
CA ALA A 204 27.56 -0.41 14.31
C ALA A 204 26.90 -0.83 12.98
N PHE A 205 26.22 0.11 12.31
CA PHE A 205 25.65 -0.15 10.99
C PHE A 205 26.71 -0.54 9.96
N SER A 206 27.86 0.15 9.93
CA SER A 206 28.92 -0.12 8.95
C SER A 206 29.49 -1.53 9.04
N SER A 207 29.63 -2.07 10.26
CA SER A 207 30.14 -3.43 10.47
C SER A 207 29.08 -4.48 10.18
N LEU A 208 27.81 -4.22 10.53
CA LEU A 208 26.69 -5.14 10.30
C LEU A 208 26.32 -5.20 8.82
N ALA A 209 26.28 -4.07 8.12
CA ALA A 209 25.95 -3.99 6.69
C ALA A 209 26.92 -4.80 5.80
N LEU A 210 28.19 -4.91 6.19
CA LEU A 210 29.18 -5.75 5.49
C LEU A 210 28.95 -7.24 5.68
N GLN A 211 28.27 -7.64 6.76
CA GLN A 211 28.00 -9.04 7.08
C GLN A 211 26.70 -9.54 6.43
N VAL A 212 25.82 -8.63 5.99
CA VAL A 212 24.59 -8.98 5.27
C VAL A 212 24.94 -9.34 3.82
N THR A 213 24.95 -10.64 3.53
CA THR A 213 25.31 -11.18 2.21
C THR A 213 24.11 -11.45 1.32
N LYS A 214 22.91 -11.62 1.90
CA LYS A 214 21.70 -11.91 1.13
C LYS A 214 21.20 -10.66 0.38
N PRO A 215 20.84 -10.76 -0.91
CA PRO A 215 20.34 -9.63 -1.68
C PRO A 215 19.06 -9.00 -1.13
N GLU A 216 18.11 -9.82 -0.66
CA GLU A 216 16.82 -9.36 -0.12
C GLU A 216 16.99 -8.52 1.15
N GLU A 217 17.78 -9.02 2.11
CA GLU A 217 18.10 -8.32 3.36
C GLU A 217 18.81 -6.97 3.08
N ARG A 218 19.63 -6.92 2.03
CA ARG A 218 20.28 -5.67 1.59
C ARG A 218 19.32 -4.67 0.96
N CYS A 219 18.26 -5.14 0.29
CA CYS A 219 17.22 -4.28 -0.27
C CYS A 219 16.48 -3.52 0.85
N SER A 220 16.09 -4.25 1.90
CA SER A 220 15.50 -3.70 3.12
C SER A 220 16.39 -2.63 3.76
N LEU A 221 17.69 -2.92 3.93
CA LEU A 221 18.63 -1.94 4.50
C LEU A 221 18.84 -0.68 3.65
N LEU A 222 18.77 -0.79 2.32
CA LEU A 222 18.85 0.38 1.44
C LEU A 222 17.66 1.32 1.71
N VAL A 223 16.44 0.78 1.77
CA VAL A 223 15.22 1.57 1.99
C VAL A 223 15.23 2.23 3.37
N GLU A 224 15.58 1.49 4.43
CA GLU A 224 15.65 2.02 5.79
C GLU A 224 16.74 3.10 5.93
N SER A 225 17.93 2.88 5.36
CA SER A 225 19.02 3.85 5.42
C SER A 225 18.76 5.12 4.60
N ALA A 226 18.09 4.99 3.44
CA ALA A 226 17.70 6.12 2.60
C ALA A 226 16.64 7.01 3.27
N GLY A 227 15.70 6.41 4.01
CA GLY A 227 14.66 7.11 4.76
C GLY A 227 15.12 7.77 6.07
N ARG A 228 16.36 7.54 6.50
CA ARG A 228 16.86 8.13 7.75
C ARG A 228 17.21 9.62 7.56
N PRO A 229 16.62 10.55 8.33
CA PRO A 229 16.93 11.97 8.20
C PRO A 229 18.35 12.32 8.68
N GLY A 230 18.87 13.46 8.21
CA GLY A 230 20.12 14.06 8.66
C GLY A 230 21.43 13.49 8.05
N ALA A 231 22.56 14.07 8.47
CA ALA A 231 23.88 13.78 7.90
C ALA A 231 24.35 12.33 8.14
N VAL A 232 23.95 11.73 9.27
CA VAL A 232 24.23 10.32 9.56
C VAL A 232 23.48 9.41 8.57
N GLY A 233 22.19 9.67 8.32
CA GLY A 233 21.40 8.94 7.32
C GLY A 233 21.95 9.07 5.90
N ARG A 234 22.47 10.26 5.52
CA ARG A 234 23.20 10.41 4.24
C ARG A 234 24.39 9.46 4.13
N ARG A 235 25.19 9.35 5.20
CA ARG A 235 26.37 8.47 5.23
C ARG A 235 25.97 7.00 5.18
N MET A 236 24.92 6.60 5.90
CA MET A 236 24.39 5.24 5.88
C MET A 236 23.88 4.86 4.48
N ALA A 237 23.06 5.71 3.84
CA ALA A 237 22.61 5.49 2.47
C ALA A 237 23.79 5.38 1.49
N LYS A 238 24.80 6.26 1.62
CA LYS A 238 26.02 6.21 0.81
C LYS A 238 26.79 4.89 0.96
N LEU A 239 26.82 4.30 2.15
CA LEU A 239 27.45 2.97 2.35
C LEU A 239 26.73 1.89 1.55
N MET A 240 25.39 1.93 1.50
CA MET A 240 24.59 0.97 0.71
C MET A 240 24.81 1.11 -0.80
N LEU A 241 25.17 2.31 -1.28
CA LEU A 241 25.57 2.53 -2.67
C LEU A 241 26.96 1.92 -3.00
N GLY A 242 27.78 1.61 -1.99
CA GLY A 242 29.08 0.95 -2.18
C GLY A 242 28.97 -0.53 -2.53
N ALA A 243 27.77 -1.12 -2.44
CA ALA A 243 27.59 -2.54 -2.65
C ALA A 243 27.78 -2.95 -4.12
N LYS A 244 28.30 -4.17 -4.32
CA LYS A 244 28.70 -4.68 -5.65
C LYS A 244 27.55 -5.21 -6.49
N THR A 245 26.50 -5.76 -5.87
CA THR A 245 25.35 -6.25 -6.62
C THR A 245 24.39 -5.11 -6.90
N PRO A 246 23.77 -5.08 -8.10
CA PRO A 246 22.69 -4.15 -8.39
C PRO A 246 21.46 -4.43 -7.52
N TYR A 247 20.58 -3.44 -7.44
CA TYR A 247 19.29 -3.50 -6.76
C TYR A 247 18.16 -3.64 -7.78
N PRO A 248 17.06 -4.29 -7.41
CA PRO A 248 15.82 -4.23 -8.17
C PRO A 248 15.30 -2.80 -8.34
N GLU A 249 14.65 -2.53 -9.48
CA GLU A 249 14.14 -1.20 -9.83
C GLU A 249 13.08 -0.68 -8.83
N ASP A 250 12.16 -1.54 -8.40
CA ASP A 250 11.10 -1.24 -7.44
C ASP A 250 11.66 -0.83 -6.07
N VAL A 251 12.62 -1.61 -5.55
CA VAL A 251 13.32 -1.33 -4.29
C VAL A 251 14.08 0.00 -4.39
N TRP A 252 14.75 0.25 -5.51
CA TRP A 252 15.50 1.48 -5.72
C TRP A 252 14.59 2.71 -5.76
N LEU A 253 13.46 2.61 -6.45
CA LEU A 253 12.46 3.67 -6.52
C LEU A 253 11.93 3.99 -5.12
N ASP A 254 11.60 2.97 -4.32
CA ASP A 254 11.11 3.16 -2.95
C ASP A 254 12.16 3.77 -2.02
N ALA A 255 13.43 3.37 -2.15
CA ALA A 255 14.53 4.00 -1.43
C ALA A 255 14.69 5.48 -1.82
N CYS A 256 14.57 5.80 -3.11
CA CYS A 256 14.62 7.18 -3.60
C CYS A 256 13.44 8.02 -3.07
N LYS A 257 12.22 7.47 -3.05
CA LYS A 257 11.05 8.15 -2.46
C LYS A 257 11.25 8.42 -0.97
N ARG A 258 11.71 7.44 -0.21
CA ARG A 258 12.04 7.65 1.22
C ARG A 258 13.13 8.70 1.41
N ALA A 259 14.13 8.76 0.52
CA ALA A 259 15.15 9.80 0.56
C ALA A 259 14.55 11.20 0.30
N VAL A 260 13.62 11.32 -0.64
CA VAL A 260 12.88 12.57 -0.90
C VAL A 260 12.11 13.02 0.34
N ASP A 261 11.42 12.10 1.03
CA ASP A 261 10.61 12.41 2.21
C ASP A 261 11.43 13.02 3.36
N THR A 262 12.74 12.78 3.39
CA THR A 262 13.64 13.40 4.39
C THR A 262 13.96 14.88 4.14
N GLY A 263 13.70 15.40 2.93
CA GLY A 263 14.07 16.76 2.57
C GLY A 263 15.56 17.01 2.29
N ASP A 264 16.36 15.96 2.06
CA ASP A 264 17.80 16.09 1.78
C ASP A 264 18.17 16.07 0.28
N LEU A 265 18.30 17.26 -0.32
CA LEU A 265 18.63 17.44 -1.75
C LEU A 265 19.92 16.69 -2.16
N GLN A 266 20.96 16.73 -1.33
CA GLN A 266 22.24 16.10 -1.66
C GLN A 266 22.14 14.57 -1.67
N ARG A 267 21.32 14.00 -0.77
CA ARG A 267 21.08 12.54 -0.75
C ARG A 267 20.37 12.10 -2.02
N VAL A 268 19.29 12.79 -2.39
CA VAL A 268 18.49 12.45 -3.57
C VAL A 268 19.32 12.59 -4.84
N GLN A 269 20.09 13.67 -4.98
CA GLN A 269 20.99 13.83 -6.12
C GLN A 269 22.02 12.69 -6.22
N MET A 270 22.67 12.34 -5.11
CA MET A 270 23.65 11.24 -5.07
C MET A 270 23.03 9.91 -5.50
N MET A 271 21.77 9.64 -5.13
CA MET A 271 21.06 8.44 -5.57
C MET A 271 20.73 8.53 -7.05
N LEU A 272 20.16 9.65 -7.52
CA LEU A 272 19.86 9.86 -8.94
C LEU A 272 21.09 9.63 -9.84
N ASP A 273 22.23 10.20 -9.48
CA ASP A 273 23.49 10.06 -10.22
C ASP A 273 23.99 8.60 -10.31
N ARG A 274 23.57 7.74 -9.38
CA ARG A 274 23.97 6.33 -9.29
C ARG A 274 22.92 5.35 -9.82
N THR A 275 21.77 5.84 -10.28
CA THR A 275 20.65 4.99 -10.73
C THR A 275 21.07 4.04 -11.84
N MET A 276 21.77 4.55 -12.86
CA MET A 276 22.19 3.73 -14.01
C MET A 276 23.28 2.70 -13.66
N ASP A 277 24.05 2.93 -12.59
CA ASP A 277 25.12 2.03 -12.15
C ASP A 277 24.62 0.94 -11.18
N LYS A 278 23.54 1.23 -10.44
CA LYS A 278 23.14 0.47 -9.24
C LYS A 278 21.82 -0.26 -9.38
N VAL A 279 21.06 -0.01 -10.43
CA VAL A 279 19.81 -0.71 -10.71
C VAL A 279 20.05 -1.78 -11.76
N ASP A 280 19.42 -2.93 -11.59
CA ASP A 280 19.43 -3.99 -12.60
C ASP A 280 18.47 -3.61 -13.74
N ALA A 281 19.00 -3.48 -14.96
CA ALA A 281 18.26 -3.10 -16.17
C ALA A 281 17.25 -1.93 -15.99
N PRO A 282 17.70 -0.74 -15.57
CA PRO A 282 16.80 0.36 -15.22
C PRO A 282 15.97 0.83 -16.41
N SER A 283 14.67 1.02 -16.17
CA SER A 283 13.83 1.78 -17.08
C SER A 283 14.41 3.18 -17.32
N PRO A 284 14.41 3.70 -18.56
CA PRO A 284 14.81 5.08 -18.82
C PRO A 284 13.92 6.10 -18.08
N SER A 285 12.69 5.73 -17.69
CA SER A 285 11.77 6.60 -16.93
C SER A 285 12.10 6.71 -15.45
N LEU A 286 12.89 5.78 -14.90
CA LEU A 286 13.10 5.66 -13.46
C LEU A 286 13.63 6.94 -12.80
N PRO A 287 14.66 7.64 -13.34
CA PRO A 287 15.07 8.93 -12.80
C PRO A 287 13.94 9.96 -12.83
N GLY A 288 13.14 9.97 -13.91
CA GLY A 288 12.00 10.85 -14.09
C GLY A 288 10.86 10.60 -13.10
N GLU A 289 10.63 9.35 -12.70
CA GLU A 289 9.65 8.98 -11.67
C GLU A 289 10.05 9.52 -10.30
N VAL A 290 11.35 9.46 -9.96
CA VAL A 290 11.87 10.05 -8.73
C VAL A 290 11.75 11.59 -8.75
N LEU A 291 12.07 12.23 -9.88
CA LEU A 291 11.89 13.68 -10.06
C LEU A 291 10.42 14.08 -9.92
N GLN A 292 9.51 13.29 -10.49
CA GLN A 292 8.07 13.53 -10.35
C GLN A 292 7.64 13.47 -8.89
N TYR A 293 8.04 12.43 -8.17
CA TYR A 293 7.72 12.29 -6.75
C TYR A 293 8.30 13.45 -5.93
N ALA A 294 9.56 13.83 -6.19
CA ALA A 294 10.19 14.96 -5.53
C ALA A 294 9.45 16.28 -5.75
N TYR A 295 9.01 16.56 -6.98
CA TYR A 295 8.25 17.78 -7.29
C TYR A 295 6.89 17.82 -6.58
N LEU A 296 6.20 16.68 -6.49
CA LEU A 296 4.90 16.59 -5.82
C LEU A 296 5.01 16.75 -4.30
N GLN A 297 6.03 16.16 -3.67
CA GLN A 297 6.21 16.22 -2.22
C GLN A 297 6.84 17.54 -1.75
N ASN A 298 7.86 18.01 -2.47
CA ASN A 298 8.58 19.24 -2.14
C ASN A 298 8.94 20.00 -3.42
N PRO A 299 8.07 20.91 -3.90
CA PRO A 299 8.27 21.63 -5.15
C PRO A 299 9.61 22.35 -5.24
N ALA A 300 10.08 22.97 -4.15
CA ALA A 300 11.36 23.68 -4.14
C ALA A 300 12.56 22.75 -4.39
N MET A 301 12.56 21.58 -3.74
CA MET A 301 13.57 20.56 -4.00
C MET A 301 13.43 19.96 -5.39
N GLY A 302 12.23 19.55 -5.77
CA GLY A 302 11.96 18.93 -7.06
C GLY A 302 12.38 19.82 -8.22
N SER A 303 12.06 21.12 -8.15
CA SER A 303 12.51 22.10 -9.14
C SER A 303 14.02 22.19 -9.25
N GLU A 304 14.74 22.15 -8.13
CA GLU A 304 16.21 22.18 -8.13
C GLU A 304 16.81 20.89 -8.70
N LEU A 305 16.22 19.73 -8.42
CA LEU A 305 16.64 18.45 -8.98
C LEU A 305 16.39 18.41 -10.50
N ILE A 306 15.23 18.89 -10.96
CA ILE A 306 14.89 18.95 -12.39
C ILE A 306 15.88 19.85 -13.14
N ARG A 307 16.24 21.00 -12.55
CA ARG A 307 17.28 21.90 -13.09
C ARG A 307 18.60 21.20 -13.33
N ARG A 308 19.03 20.39 -12.36
CA ARG A 308 20.31 19.67 -12.40
C ARG A 308 20.26 18.39 -13.22
N ALA A 309 19.09 17.80 -13.42
CA ALA A 309 18.93 16.56 -14.17
C ALA A 309 19.29 16.74 -15.65
N ALA A 310 19.85 15.68 -16.23
CA ALA A 310 20.19 15.66 -17.65
C ALA A 310 18.90 15.72 -18.52
N PRO A 311 18.93 16.37 -19.69
CA PRO A 311 17.76 16.44 -20.57
C PRO A 311 17.17 15.07 -20.90
N GLU A 312 18.03 14.06 -21.11
CA GLU A 312 17.62 12.69 -21.44
C GLU A 312 16.80 12.04 -20.32
N GLN A 313 17.16 12.31 -19.06
CA GLN A 313 16.45 11.81 -17.88
C GLN A 313 15.08 12.47 -17.72
N VAL A 314 14.98 13.75 -18.06
CA VAL A 314 13.72 14.51 -18.00
C VAL A 314 12.81 14.17 -19.17
N ALA A 315 13.36 13.98 -20.37
CA ALA A 315 12.61 13.57 -21.56
C ALA A 315 11.94 12.19 -21.39
N ALA A 316 12.59 11.28 -20.68
CA ALA A 316 12.04 9.96 -20.35
C ALA A 316 11.08 9.97 -19.15
N ALA A 317 10.87 11.11 -18.48
CA ALA A 317 10.01 11.19 -17.31
C ALA A 317 8.53 10.99 -17.64
N PRO A 318 7.70 10.57 -16.67
CA PRO A 318 6.27 10.45 -16.87
C PRO A 318 5.61 11.78 -17.22
N SER A 319 4.70 11.78 -18.20
CA SER A 319 3.93 12.98 -18.60
C SER A 319 3.09 13.60 -17.47
N LYS A 320 2.84 12.82 -16.41
CA LYS A 320 2.21 13.29 -15.17
C LYS A 320 3.00 14.41 -14.49
N LEU A 321 4.33 14.46 -14.63
CA LEU A 321 5.16 15.56 -14.12
C LEU A 321 4.81 16.88 -14.82
N LEU A 322 4.64 16.85 -16.14
CA LEU A 322 4.23 18.00 -16.93
C LEU A 322 2.82 18.48 -16.52
N CYS A 323 1.91 17.54 -16.29
CA CYS A 323 0.58 17.85 -15.77
C CYS A 323 0.66 18.50 -14.37
N ALA A 324 1.47 17.97 -13.46
CA ALA A 324 1.64 18.51 -12.12
C ALA A 324 2.12 19.97 -12.15
N ALA A 325 3.09 20.31 -13.01
CA ALA A 325 3.55 21.68 -13.19
C ALA A 325 2.46 22.61 -13.75
N ALA A 326 1.59 22.11 -14.64
CA ALA A 326 0.43 22.86 -15.14
C ALA A 326 -0.62 23.12 -14.06
N TYR A 327 -0.97 22.12 -13.25
CA TYR A 327 -1.88 22.31 -12.12
C TYR A 327 -1.32 23.26 -11.05
N ALA A 328 -0.01 23.21 -10.82
CA ALA A 328 0.69 24.14 -9.93
C ALA A 328 0.80 25.57 -10.50
N ARG A 329 0.44 25.78 -11.77
CA ARG A 329 0.57 27.05 -12.51
C ARG A 329 2.02 27.57 -12.51
N ASP A 330 2.98 26.67 -12.61
CA ASP A 330 4.41 26.98 -12.62
C ASP A 330 4.93 27.06 -14.08
N LEU A 331 4.72 28.22 -14.73
CA LEU A 331 5.19 28.45 -16.11
C LEU A 331 6.71 28.26 -16.29
N PRO A 332 7.59 28.77 -15.38
CA PRO A 332 9.01 28.54 -15.50
C PRO A 332 9.35 27.05 -15.55
N MET A 333 8.81 26.25 -14.63
CA MET A 333 9.05 24.80 -14.60
C MET A 333 8.49 24.09 -15.84
N LEU A 334 7.27 24.44 -16.26
CA LEU A 334 6.70 23.92 -17.51
C LEU A 334 7.60 24.15 -18.72
N THR A 335 8.10 25.37 -18.86
CA THR A 335 9.00 25.74 -19.97
C THR A 335 10.29 24.95 -19.89
N GLU A 336 10.84 24.78 -18.70
CA GLU A 336 12.07 24.02 -18.47
C GLU A 336 11.91 22.53 -18.82
N LEU A 337 10.81 21.91 -18.39
CA LEU A 337 10.49 20.51 -18.71
C LEU A 337 10.35 20.30 -20.22
N LEU A 338 9.66 21.21 -20.91
CA LEU A 338 9.51 21.18 -22.37
C LEU A 338 10.84 21.37 -23.10
N GLN A 339 11.68 22.31 -22.63
CA GLN A 339 13.03 22.53 -23.19
C GLN A 339 13.94 21.32 -23.02
N LYS A 340 13.80 20.60 -21.89
CA LYS A 340 14.50 19.34 -21.65
C LYS A 340 13.87 18.15 -22.39
N GLY A 341 12.81 18.37 -23.17
CA GLY A 341 12.26 17.37 -24.10
C GLY A 341 11.10 16.54 -23.55
N LEU A 342 10.57 16.84 -22.36
CA LEU A 342 9.39 16.14 -21.82
C LEU A 342 8.14 16.47 -22.65
N GLN A 343 7.39 15.45 -23.04
CA GLN A 343 6.18 15.59 -23.88
C GLN A 343 4.93 15.03 -23.17
N PRO A 344 3.72 15.48 -23.54
CA PRO A 344 2.47 15.09 -22.88
C PRO A 344 2.07 13.61 -23.03
N GLY A 345 2.81 12.82 -23.81
CA GLY A 345 2.51 11.42 -24.08
C GLY A 345 1.33 11.26 -25.04
N ASP A 346 0.53 10.21 -24.84
CA ASP A 346 -0.58 9.88 -25.76
C ASP A 346 -1.83 10.76 -25.59
N HIS A 347 -1.99 11.41 -24.45
CA HIS A 347 -3.17 12.21 -24.13
C HIS A 347 -2.74 13.57 -23.55
N ALA A 348 -2.90 14.64 -24.33
CA ALA A 348 -2.59 16.01 -23.96
C ALA A 348 -3.74 16.74 -23.28
N ALA A 349 -4.97 16.23 -23.37
CA ALA A 349 -6.15 16.84 -22.74
C ALA A 349 -5.98 17.14 -21.23
N PRO A 350 -5.42 16.25 -20.38
CA PRO A 350 -5.21 16.52 -18.95
C PRO A 350 -4.22 17.65 -18.66
N LEU A 351 -3.35 17.97 -19.62
CA LEU A 351 -2.40 19.07 -19.55
C LEU A 351 -3.00 20.37 -20.10
N LEU A 352 -3.73 20.31 -21.21
CA LEU A 352 -4.29 21.50 -21.85
C LEU A 352 -5.37 22.16 -21.01
N LEU A 353 -6.20 21.38 -20.31
CA LEU A 353 -7.26 21.92 -19.46
C LEU A 353 -6.74 22.88 -18.37
N PRO A 354 -5.77 22.49 -17.51
CA PRO A 354 -5.22 23.42 -16.51
C PRO A 354 -4.48 24.61 -17.15
N LEU A 355 -3.88 24.45 -18.34
CA LEU A 355 -3.22 25.55 -19.03
C LEU A 355 -4.21 26.58 -19.58
N LEU A 356 -5.29 26.14 -20.22
CA LEU A 356 -6.31 27.03 -20.80
C LEU A 356 -7.17 27.71 -19.74
N THR A 357 -7.36 27.07 -18.58
CA THR A 357 -8.05 27.69 -17.44
C THR A 357 -7.17 28.71 -16.70
N ALA A 358 -5.85 28.54 -16.70
CA ALA A 358 -4.92 29.42 -15.99
C ALA A 358 -4.31 30.53 -16.87
N TYR A 359 -4.23 30.33 -18.18
CA TYR A 359 -3.57 31.24 -19.13
C TYR A 359 -4.44 31.55 -20.34
N ASP A 360 -4.15 32.66 -21.00
CA ASP A 360 -4.80 33.03 -22.27
C ASP A 360 -4.54 31.97 -23.36
N GLY A 361 -5.57 31.65 -24.15
CA GLY A 361 -5.51 30.73 -25.27
C GLY A 361 -4.42 31.08 -26.29
N GLN A 362 -4.07 32.36 -26.45
CA GLN A 362 -2.93 32.77 -27.28
C GLN A 362 -1.61 32.27 -26.73
N ARG A 363 -1.40 32.30 -25.42
CA ARG A 363 -0.16 31.84 -24.78
C ARG A 363 -0.02 30.33 -24.90
N VAL A 364 -1.12 29.59 -24.74
CA VAL A 364 -1.15 28.14 -24.94
C VAL A 364 -0.91 27.78 -26.41
N ALA A 365 -1.44 28.57 -27.36
CA ALA A 365 -1.17 28.41 -28.78
C ALA A 365 0.32 28.57 -29.13
N HIS A 366 1.04 29.50 -28.49
CA HIS A 366 2.49 29.63 -28.67
C HIS A 366 3.24 28.40 -28.14
N LEU A 367 2.86 27.90 -26.96
CA LEU A 367 3.47 26.68 -26.41
C LEU A 367 3.25 25.47 -27.32
N LEU A 368 2.05 25.33 -27.90
CA LEU A 368 1.75 24.31 -28.90
C LEU A 368 2.61 24.47 -30.16
N LYS A 369 2.73 25.68 -30.71
CA LYS A 369 3.53 25.88 -31.93
C LYS A 369 5.02 25.59 -31.73
N ASP A 370 5.57 25.96 -30.58
CA ASP A 370 7.02 25.97 -30.39
C ASP A 370 7.56 24.70 -29.72
N SER A 371 6.86 24.13 -28.73
CA SER A 371 7.49 23.16 -27.80
C SER A 371 6.60 21.97 -27.40
N LEU A 372 5.28 22.13 -27.36
CA LEU A 372 4.34 21.10 -26.92
C LEU A 372 3.81 20.33 -28.14
N ARG A 373 4.24 19.09 -28.32
CA ARG A 373 3.80 18.22 -29.42
C ARG A 373 2.60 17.39 -28.99
N VAL A 374 1.50 17.54 -29.71
CA VAL A 374 0.27 16.76 -29.53
C VAL A 374 0.13 15.82 -30.72
N ARG A 375 -0.31 14.58 -30.45
CA ARG A 375 -0.50 13.60 -31.54
C ARG A 375 -1.66 14.05 -32.43
N PRO A 376 -1.57 13.92 -33.77
CA PRO A 376 -2.64 14.29 -34.69
C PRO A 376 -3.98 13.57 -34.43
N GLU A 377 -3.94 12.41 -33.77
CA GLU A 377 -5.10 11.59 -33.44
C GLU A 377 -5.70 11.87 -32.05
N ASP A 378 -5.09 12.75 -31.25
CA ASP A 378 -5.57 13.11 -29.92
C ASP A 378 -6.73 14.13 -30.00
N TYR A 379 -7.90 13.64 -30.42
CA TYR A 379 -9.10 14.46 -30.56
C TYR A 379 -9.67 14.95 -29.22
N ASP A 380 -9.30 14.29 -28.11
CA ASP A 380 -9.62 14.76 -26.76
C ASP A 380 -8.97 16.13 -26.48
N ALA A 381 -7.75 16.38 -26.99
CA ALA A 381 -7.09 17.68 -26.92
C ALA A 381 -7.86 18.79 -27.65
N MET A 382 -8.33 18.51 -28.87
CA MET A 382 -9.16 19.46 -29.64
C MET A 382 -10.47 19.78 -28.94
N ASN A 383 -11.11 18.75 -28.36
CA ASN A 383 -12.36 18.91 -27.63
C ASN A 383 -12.19 19.85 -26.42
N VAL A 384 -11.07 19.76 -25.70
CA VAL A 384 -10.77 20.66 -24.59
C VAL A 384 -10.56 22.10 -25.08
N CYS A 385 -9.80 22.31 -26.15
CA CYS A 385 -9.61 23.66 -26.72
C CYS A 385 -10.94 24.32 -27.12
N LEU A 386 -11.86 23.57 -27.74
CA LEU A 386 -13.16 24.08 -28.15
C LEU A 386 -14.06 24.42 -26.96
N ARG A 387 -14.09 23.54 -25.94
CA ARG A 387 -14.87 23.75 -24.71
C ARG A 387 -14.41 24.95 -23.89
N GLU A 388 -13.10 25.18 -23.82
CA GLU A 388 -12.51 26.36 -23.17
C GLU A 388 -12.47 27.59 -24.08
N HIS A 389 -13.13 27.54 -25.25
CA HIS A 389 -13.25 28.62 -26.24
C HIS A 389 -11.90 29.19 -26.73
N ALA A 390 -10.87 28.35 -26.78
CA ALA A 390 -9.52 28.73 -27.16
C ALA A 390 -9.28 28.49 -28.66
N SER A 391 -9.83 29.40 -29.49
CA SER A 391 -9.71 29.32 -30.96
C SER A 391 -8.26 29.23 -31.44
N ALA A 392 -7.36 30.07 -30.91
CA ALA A 392 -5.94 30.06 -31.27
C ALA A 392 -5.22 28.75 -30.93
N ALA A 393 -5.59 28.10 -29.83
CA ALA A 393 -5.03 26.81 -29.43
C ALA A 393 -5.55 25.68 -30.34
N ALA A 394 -6.83 25.73 -30.72
CA ALA A 394 -7.41 24.81 -31.70
C ALA A 394 -6.75 24.97 -33.09
N GLU A 395 -6.52 26.21 -33.56
CA GLU A 395 -5.76 26.48 -34.80
C GLU A 395 -4.34 25.89 -34.73
N ALA A 396 -3.66 26.04 -33.58
CA ALA A 396 -2.32 25.48 -33.40
C ALA A 396 -2.30 23.95 -33.49
N LEU A 397 -3.32 23.26 -32.97
CA LEU A 397 -3.46 21.79 -33.10
C LEU A 397 -3.66 21.36 -34.55
N LEU A 398 -4.46 22.08 -35.34
CA LEU A 398 -4.60 21.82 -36.78
C LEU A 398 -3.27 22.02 -37.51
N GLY A 399 -2.50 23.05 -37.14
CA GLY A 399 -1.16 23.31 -37.65
C GLY A 399 -0.15 22.19 -37.37
N GLN A 400 -0.35 21.39 -36.32
CA GLN A 400 0.46 20.20 -36.03
C GLN A 400 0.06 18.95 -36.82
N GLY A 401 -0.95 19.05 -37.70
CA GLY A 401 -1.39 17.96 -38.57
C GLY A 401 -2.67 17.25 -38.11
N MET A 402 -3.34 17.75 -37.07
CA MET A 402 -4.64 17.22 -36.65
C MET A 402 -5.70 17.48 -37.72
N LYS A 403 -6.49 16.45 -38.06
CA LYS A 403 -7.53 16.55 -39.09
C LYS A 403 -8.89 16.86 -38.47
N LEU A 404 -9.52 17.92 -38.96
CA LEU A 404 -10.83 18.35 -38.49
C LEU A 404 -11.93 17.31 -38.78
N ASP A 405 -11.90 16.66 -39.94
CA ASP A 405 -12.85 15.59 -40.29
C ASP A 405 -12.77 14.40 -39.32
N GLY A 406 -11.56 14.06 -38.88
CA GLY A 406 -11.33 13.00 -37.90
C GLY A 406 -11.91 13.36 -36.52
N TYR A 407 -11.77 14.63 -36.10
CA TYR A 407 -12.40 15.13 -34.89
C TYR A 407 -13.94 15.05 -34.96
N LEU A 408 -14.55 15.44 -36.09
CA LEU A 408 -16.00 15.41 -36.26
C LEU A 408 -16.56 13.99 -36.18
N ALA A 409 -15.90 13.02 -36.81
CA ALA A 409 -16.28 11.61 -36.73
C ALA A 409 -16.19 11.09 -35.28
N TRP A 410 -15.08 11.37 -34.60
CA TRP A 410 -14.87 11.03 -33.19
C TRP A 410 -15.92 11.67 -32.26
N ALA A 411 -16.27 12.94 -32.49
CA ALA A 411 -17.26 13.68 -31.71
C ALA A 411 -18.67 13.10 -31.88
N ALA A 412 -19.02 12.70 -33.11
CA ALA A 412 -20.29 12.06 -33.43
C ALA A 412 -20.44 10.69 -32.75
N GLU A 413 -19.38 9.87 -32.74
CA GLU A 413 -19.38 8.56 -32.09
C GLU A 413 -19.54 8.65 -30.56
N ARG A 414 -18.94 9.67 -29.93
CA ARG A 414 -18.99 9.86 -28.47
C ARG A 414 -20.17 10.70 -27.99
N GLY A 415 -20.97 11.27 -28.90
CA GLY A 415 -22.09 12.15 -28.56
C GLY A 415 -21.66 13.40 -27.80
N THR A 416 -20.51 13.99 -28.14
CA THR A 416 -19.98 15.16 -27.43
C THR A 416 -20.86 16.39 -27.70
N MET A 417 -21.48 16.91 -26.65
CA MET A 417 -22.23 18.16 -26.70
C MET A 417 -21.25 19.34 -26.63
N LEU A 418 -21.14 20.10 -27.72
CA LEU A 418 -20.50 21.40 -27.75
C LEU A 418 -21.54 22.50 -27.54
N ASP A 419 -21.18 23.54 -26.79
CA ASP A 419 -22.01 24.72 -26.64
C ASP A 419 -21.99 25.58 -27.92
N ASN A 420 -22.83 26.61 -27.97
CA ASN A 420 -22.99 27.41 -29.20
C ASN A 420 -21.68 28.12 -29.59
N ARG A 421 -20.90 28.58 -28.59
CA ARG A 421 -19.66 29.31 -28.83
C ARG A 421 -18.54 28.40 -29.34
N ALA A 422 -18.44 27.17 -28.84
CA ALA A 422 -17.52 26.19 -29.40
C ALA A 422 -17.88 25.79 -30.83
N ARG A 423 -19.18 25.76 -31.18
CA ARG A 423 -19.63 25.50 -32.56
C ARG A 423 -19.28 26.65 -33.51
N GLU A 424 -19.43 27.90 -33.08
CA GLU A 424 -19.01 29.06 -33.86
C GLU A 424 -17.52 28.99 -34.19
N ILE A 425 -16.68 28.72 -33.19
CA ILE A 425 -15.22 28.53 -33.39
C ILE A 425 -14.95 27.39 -34.38
N LEU A 426 -15.68 26.27 -34.27
CA LEU A 426 -15.52 25.13 -35.17
C LEU A 426 -15.89 25.48 -36.62
N GLU A 427 -16.93 26.30 -36.83
CA GLU A 427 -17.32 26.78 -38.16
C GLU A 427 -16.29 27.76 -38.74
N GLU A 428 -15.74 28.66 -37.93
CA GLU A 428 -14.64 29.55 -38.34
C GLU A 428 -13.40 28.76 -38.79
N LEU A 429 -13.02 27.73 -38.04
CA LEU A 429 -11.90 26.84 -38.38
C LEU A 429 -12.11 26.08 -39.70
N LYS A 430 -13.35 25.62 -39.96
CA LYS A 430 -13.72 25.00 -41.25
C LYS A 430 -13.52 25.97 -42.40
N LEU A 431 -14.04 27.18 -42.25
CA LEU A 431 -13.98 28.21 -43.28
C LEU A 431 -12.53 28.57 -43.63
N GLN A 432 -11.66 28.64 -42.62
CA GLN A 432 -10.23 28.89 -42.82
C GLN A 432 -9.51 27.74 -43.54
N GLN A 433 -9.83 26.47 -43.23
CA GLN A 433 -9.28 25.32 -43.94
C GLN A 433 -9.70 25.28 -45.42
N ASP A 434 -10.97 25.55 -45.71
CA ASP A 434 -11.50 25.57 -47.07
C ASP A 434 -10.86 26.69 -47.90
N GLN A 435 -10.66 27.86 -47.30
CA GLN A 435 -9.93 28.96 -47.92
C GLN A 435 -8.46 28.60 -48.18
N ALA A 436 -7.76 27.98 -47.22
CA ALA A 436 -6.37 27.56 -47.40
C ALA A 436 -6.21 26.50 -48.51
N HIS A 437 -7.15 25.55 -48.62
CA HIS A 437 -7.18 24.55 -49.70
C HIS A 437 -7.47 25.18 -51.07
N SER A 438 -8.35 26.18 -51.13
CA SER A 438 -8.64 26.90 -52.39
C SER A 438 -7.44 27.71 -52.91
N VAL A 439 -6.64 28.30 -52.02
CA VAL A 439 -5.44 29.09 -52.37
C VAL A 439 -4.29 28.19 -52.84
N GLN A 440 -4.10 27.00 -52.24
CA GLN A 440 -3.11 26.02 -52.71
C GLN A 440 -3.45 25.43 -54.08
N GLN A 441 -4.73 25.28 -54.42
CA GLN A 441 -5.16 24.84 -55.76
C GLN A 441 -5.00 25.94 -56.82
N GLN A 442 -5.13 27.23 -56.46
CA GLN A 442 -4.90 28.34 -57.39
C GLN A 442 -3.41 28.66 -57.64
N GLY A 443 -2.51 28.27 -56.73
CA GLY A 443 -1.05 28.39 -56.91
C GLY A 443 -0.41 27.33 -57.83
N SER A 444 -1.17 26.32 -58.25
CA SER A 444 -0.72 25.25 -59.16
C SER A 444 -1.33 25.39 -60.56
N GLY A 445 -1.38 26.62 -61.09
CA GLY A 445 -1.73 26.88 -62.49
C GLY A 445 -0.59 26.48 -63.45
N PRO A 446 -0.88 25.98 -64.67
CA PRO A 446 0.15 25.40 -65.54
C PRO A 446 1.14 26.47 -66.00
N VAL A 447 2.43 26.21 -65.78
CA VAL A 447 3.52 26.95 -66.44
C VAL A 447 3.39 26.71 -67.94
N LEU A 448 2.84 27.71 -68.65
CA LEU A 448 2.80 27.78 -70.10
C LEU A 448 4.22 27.71 -70.64
N GLY A 449 4.54 26.62 -71.32
CA GLY A 449 5.77 26.45 -72.07
C GLY A 449 5.86 27.43 -73.24
N GLY A 450 7.07 27.94 -73.47
CA GLY A 450 7.46 28.72 -74.64
C GLY A 450 8.62 29.65 -74.27
N MET A 451 9.74 29.74 -74.97
CA MET A 451 10.19 29.15 -76.23
C MET A 451 11.73 29.07 -76.15
N SER A 452 12.32 28.07 -76.79
CA SER A 452 13.74 28.09 -77.14
C SER A 452 14.05 29.23 -78.11
N LEU A 453 15.18 29.91 -77.88
CA LEU A 453 16.21 30.22 -78.88
C LEU A 453 17.54 30.47 -78.17
#